data_AF-A0A812K552-F1
#
_entry.id   AF-A0A812K552-F1
#
_cell.length_a   1.000
_cell.length_b   1.000
_cell.length_c   1.000
_cell.angle_alpha   90.00
_cell.angle_beta   90.00
_cell.angle_gamma   90.00
#
_symmetry.space_group_name_H-M   'P 1'
#
loop_
_entity.id
_entity.type
_entity.pdbx_description
1 polymer ?
#
loop_
_entity_poly.entity_id
_entity_poly.type
_entity_poly.pdbx_seq_one_letter_code
_entity_poly.pdbx_strand_id
1 'polypeptide(L)'
;MSGSSEALSDGLLRARALRRRLQRGQEVVQREKPTSATLAVHRVLFISLARQTKRRQAFLQQLHRFPELLSRVEWIRAVDGSTLQLDQVPRRTVSPQGIQDAGTPHPKVLGYILTRGAIGLALSMHEAFEQIALDKEDDHVYLLCEDDAMFAPSFTEEWTRLLHATSLHDPQWEVLHVGFHAACTTIRSCGGAPEAECPVGRPAELFGCYGLALRPAGARALCRHLFPVSLQVDTELSRLYQHFAKEVGSVEVRALSRRPADFTPLRAYAPRCPQNEEEARRVSWPGPLIVAPGSTAENTDIQVLSIHNHAKQYKM
;
A
#
# COMPACT_ATOMS: atom_id res chain seq x y z
N MET A 1 -25.53 3.26 45.97
CA MET A 1 -25.44 2.60 44.65
C MET A 1 -26.57 3.11 43.77
N SER A 2 -26.34 4.16 42.96
CA SER A 2 -27.36 4.69 42.02
C SER A 2 -26.78 5.61 40.92
N GLY A 3 -25.50 5.44 40.56
CA GLY A 3 -24.81 6.36 39.62
C GLY A 3 -24.48 5.81 38.24
N SER A 4 -24.78 4.54 37.93
CA SER A 4 -24.30 3.87 36.70
C SER A 4 -25.31 3.83 35.56
N SER A 5 -26.58 4.18 35.81
CA SER A 5 -27.65 4.05 34.80
C SER A 5 -27.77 5.24 33.84
N GLU A 6 -27.36 6.44 34.23
CA GLU A 6 -27.52 7.64 33.39
C GLU A 6 -26.45 7.77 32.30
N ALA A 7 -25.21 7.33 32.57
CA ALA A 7 -24.11 7.41 31.60
C ALA A 7 -24.30 6.48 30.38
N LEU A 8 -24.96 5.32 30.57
CA LEU A 8 -25.27 4.39 29.48
C LEU A 8 -26.40 4.90 28.58
N SER A 9 -27.33 5.69 29.13
CA SER A 9 -28.43 6.32 28.38
C SER A 9 -27.91 7.40 27.42
N ASP A 10 -26.98 8.24 27.88
CA ASP A 10 -26.45 9.35 27.08
C ASP A 10 -25.58 8.87 25.90
N GLY A 11 -24.83 7.76 26.09
CA GLY A 11 -24.05 7.13 25.02
C GLY A 11 -24.91 6.57 23.88
N LEU A 12 -26.04 5.92 24.22
CA LEU A 12 -26.99 5.37 23.24
C LEU A 12 -27.72 6.47 22.46
N LEU A 13 -28.04 7.59 23.10
CA LEU A 13 -28.65 8.76 22.46
C LEU A 13 -27.67 9.41 21.46
N ARG A 14 -26.40 9.57 21.83
CA ARG A 14 -25.36 10.11 20.92
C ARG A 14 -25.09 9.18 19.73
N ALA A 15 -25.03 7.86 19.95
CA ALA A 15 -24.84 6.89 18.87
C ALA A 15 -26.03 6.90 17.87
N ARG A 16 -27.26 7.04 18.35
CA ARG A 16 -28.46 7.16 17.50
C ARG A 16 -28.49 8.47 16.73
N ALA A 17 -28.05 9.59 17.33
CA ALA A 17 -27.95 10.88 16.66
C ALA A 17 -26.89 10.86 15.53
N LEU A 18 -25.74 10.23 15.78
CA LEU A 18 -24.69 10.07 14.78
C LEU A 18 -25.15 9.18 13.61
N ARG A 19 -25.84 8.07 13.90
CA ARG A 19 -26.39 7.16 12.89
C ARG A 19 -27.46 7.86 12.02
N ARG A 20 -28.32 8.69 12.61
CA ARG A 20 -29.29 9.50 11.86
C ARG A 20 -28.63 10.59 11.00
N ARG A 21 -27.52 11.19 11.44
CA ARG A 21 -26.73 12.12 10.62
C ARG A 21 -26.08 11.43 9.43
N LEU A 22 -25.54 10.22 9.63
CA LEU A 22 -24.96 9.41 8.56
C LEU A 22 -26.01 8.94 7.55
N GLN A 23 -27.20 8.55 8.02
CA GLN A 23 -28.31 8.12 7.16
C GLN A 23 -28.95 9.28 6.39
N ARG A 24 -29.07 10.48 6.99
CA ARG A 24 -29.57 11.67 6.28
C ARG A 24 -28.56 12.25 5.28
N GLY A 25 -27.28 11.90 5.37
CA GLY A 25 -26.28 12.23 4.36
C GLY A 25 -26.33 11.33 3.11
N GLN A 26 -27.14 10.26 3.12
CA GLN A 26 -27.22 9.29 2.01
C GLN A 26 -28.47 9.46 1.12
N GLU A 27 -29.44 10.28 1.51
CA GLU A 27 -30.62 10.53 0.68
C GLU A 27 -30.52 11.90 -0.01
N VAL A 28 -30.42 11.84 -1.33
CA VAL A 28 -30.44 12.94 -2.31
C VAL A 28 -29.14 13.74 -2.44
N VAL A 29 -28.05 13.05 -2.82
CA VAL A 29 -27.06 13.66 -3.71
C VAL A 29 -27.54 13.40 -5.14
N GLN A 30 -28.25 14.38 -5.71
CA GLN A 30 -28.43 14.40 -7.16
C GLN A 30 -27.04 14.37 -7.81
N ARG A 31 -26.84 13.40 -8.71
CA ARG A 31 -25.60 13.26 -9.51
C ARG A 31 -25.46 14.47 -10.43
N GLU A 32 -24.95 15.58 -9.90
CA GLU A 32 -24.25 16.54 -10.73
C GLU A 32 -23.07 15.81 -11.36
N LYS A 33 -22.97 15.82 -12.70
CA LYS A 33 -21.76 15.37 -13.39
C LYS A 33 -20.61 16.20 -12.84
N PRO A 34 -19.58 15.60 -12.21
CA PRO A 34 -18.49 16.36 -11.62
C PRO A 34 -17.73 17.07 -12.74
N THR A 35 -17.97 18.37 -12.88
CA THR A 35 -17.25 19.29 -13.77
C THR A 35 -15.98 19.86 -13.12
N SER A 36 -15.66 19.42 -11.90
CA SER A 36 -14.39 19.69 -11.23
C SER A 36 -13.54 18.42 -11.22
N ALA A 37 -12.24 18.57 -11.49
CA ALA A 37 -11.23 17.53 -11.46
C ALA A 37 -11.03 16.98 -10.03
N THR A 38 -12.04 16.28 -9.50
CA THR A 38 -11.93 15.54 -8.25
C THR A 38 -10.79 14.55 -8.36
N LEU A 39 -9.94 14.49 -7.34
CA LEU A 39 -8.76 13.63 -7.20
C LEU A 39 -9.01 12.12 -7.43
N ALA A 40 -10.23 11.68 -7.70
CA ALA A 40 -10.64 10.29 -7.96
C ALA A 40 -10.21 9.29 -6.86
N VAL A 41 -9.86 9.75 -5.66
CA VAL A 41 -9.58 8.89 -4.49
C VAL A 41 -10.86 8.70 -3.68
N HIS A 42 -11.37 7.48 -3.60
CA HIS A 42 -12.51 7.13 -2.76
C HIS A 42 -12.17 7.29 -1.26
N ARG A 43 -11.06 6.69 -0.82
CA ARG A 43 -10.56 6.78 0.56
C ARG A 43 -9.05 6.75 0.63
N VAL A 44 -8.50 7.40 1.66
CA VAL A 44 -7.09 7.23 2.04
C VAL A 44 -7.06 6.38 3.31
N LEU A 45 -6.48 5.19 3.22
CA LEU A 45 -6.23 4.34 4.39
C LEU A 45 -4.76 4.50 4.76
N PHE A 46 -4.45 4.71 6.04
CA PHE A 46 -3.05 4.68 6.46
C PHE A 46 -2.84 3.77 7.66
N ILE A 47 -1.78 2.97 7.60
CA ILE A 47 -1.43 1.98 8.61
C ILE A 47 -0.45 2.62 9.59
N SER A 48 -0.81 2.67 10.87
CA SER A 48 0.05 3.19 11.93
C SER A 48 -0.12 2.42 13.23
N LEU A 49 0.98 2.17 13.93
CA LEU A 49 0.95 1.61 15.28
C LEU A 49 0.26 2.57 16.24
N ALA A 50 -0.53 2.04 17.19
CA ALA A 50 -1.22 2.87 18.18
C ALA A 50 -0.27 3.80 18.94
N ARG A 51 0.93 3.30 19.31
CA ARG A 51 1.98 4.06 20.01
C ARG A 51 2.65 5.14 19.17
N GLN A 52 2.57 5.09 17.83
CA GLN A 52 3.25 6.03 16.92
C GLN A 52 2.45 7.33 16.73
N THR A 53 2.10 7.99 17.84
CA THR A 53 1.25 9.19 17.85
C THR A 53 1.86 10.34 17.05
N LYS A 54 3.18 10.54 17.14
CA LYS A 54 3.89 11.60 16.40
C LYS A 54 3.89 11.38 14.89
N ARG A 55 4.16 10.16 14.42
CA ARG A 55 4.12 9.80 12.99
C ARG A 55 2.71 9.97 12.42
N ARG A 56 1.70 9.48 13.14
CA ARG A 56 0.29 9.68 12.79
C ARG A 56 -0.08 11.16 12.69
N GLN A 57 0.32 12.00 13.65
CA GLN A 57 0.09 13.44 13.59
C GLN A 57 0.80 14.07 12.40
N ALA A 58 2.04 13.69 12.11
CA ALA A 58 2.78 14.18 10.95
C ALA A 58 2.10 13.80 9.63
N PHE A 59 1.65 12.54 9.48
CA PHE A 59 0.88 12.09 8.31
C PHE A 59 -0.39 12.94 8.11
N LEU A 60 -1.19 13.12 9.16
CA LEU A 60 -2.39 13.96 9.11
C LEU A 60 -2.09 15.43 8.81
N GLN A 61 -1.00 15.97 9.36
CA GLN A 61 -0.57 17.35 9.10
C GLN A 61 -0.25 17.55 7.61
N GLN A 62 0.36 16.57 6.95
CA GLN A 62 0.62 16.63 5.51
C GLN A 62 -0.67 16.72 4.69
N LEU A 63 -1.71 15.99 5.11
CA LEU A 63 -3.01 15.96 4.45
C LEU A 63 -3.80 17.27 4.57
N HIS A 64 -3.45 18.18 5.50
CA HIS A 64 -4.07 19.51 5.54
C HIS A 64 -3.82 20.33 4.27
N ARG A 65 -2.79 19.98 3.49
CA ARG A 65 -2.54 20.55 2.15
C ARG A 65 -3.55 20.06 1.10
N PHE A 66 -4.28 18.99 1.39
CA PHE A 66 -5.20 18.31 0.47
C PHE A 66 -6.56 18.06 1.17
N PRO A 67 -7.41 19.10 1.35
CA PRO A 67 -8.65 19.00 2.12
C PRO A 67 -9.59 17.86 1.64
N GLU A 68 -9.62 17.59 0.34
CA GLU A 68 -10.39 16.48 -0.23
C GLU A 68 -9.94 15.12 0.31
N LEU A 69 -8.63 14.88 0.39
CA LEU A 69 -8.06 13.64 0.93
C LEU A 69 -8.24 13.56 2.44
N LEU A 70 -8.01 14.66 3.15
CA LEU A 70 -8.19 14.74 4.60
C LEU A 70 -9.63 14.38 5.01
N SER A 71 -10.63 14.79 4.24
CA SER A 71 -12.03 14.46 4.51
C SER A 71 -12.37 12.97 4.34
N ARG A 72 -11.47 12.19 3.72
CA ARG A 72 -11.64 10.77 3.37
C ARG A 72 -10.57 9.86 3.98
N VAL A 73 -9.80 10.38 4.93
CA VAL A 73 -8.73 9.61 5.57
C VAL A 73 -9.25 8.73 6.69
N GLU A 74 -8.75 7.50 6.76
CA GLU A 74 -9.07 6.52 7.77
C GLU A 74 -7.78 5.88 8.29
N TRP A 75 -7.69 5.73 9.61
CA TRP A 75 -6.55 5.11 10.27
C TRP A 75 -6.81 3.62 10.48
N ILE A 76 -5.93 2.78 9.94
CA ILE A 76 -5.86 1.36 10.25
C ILE A 76 -4.86 1.16 11.39
N ARG A 77 -5.34 0.64 12.51
CA ARG A 77 -4.51 0.35 13.68
C ARG A 77 -3.61 -0.84 13.35
N ALA A 78 -2.32 -0.57 13.14
CA ALA A 78 -1.36 -1.61 12.80
C ALA A 78 -1.20 -2.63 13.94
N VAL A 79 -0.98 -3.89 13.55
CA VAL A 79 -0.57 -4.97 14.44
C VAL A 79 0.87 -4.75 14.87
N ASP A 80 1.09 -4.76 16.18
CA ASP A 80 2.38 -4.51 16.78
C ASP A 80 3.21 -5.79 16.90
N GLY A 81 4.21 -5.93 16.04
CA GLY A 81 5.14 -7.06 16.06
C GLY A 81 5.86 -7.28 17.39
N SER A 82 6.07 -6.23 18.19
CA SER A 82 6.75 -6.38 19.48
C SER A 82 5.92 -7.18 20.49
N THR A 83 4.60 -7.03 20.47
CA THR A 83 3.65 -7.68 21.39
C THR A 83 2.95 -8.90 20.79
N LEU A 84 3.29 -9.28 19.55
CA LEU A 84 2.65 -10.36 18.81
C LEU A 84 2.93 -11.75 19.40
N GLN A 85 1.89 -12.55 19.62
CA GLN A 85 2.02 -13.96 20.01
C GLN A 85 2.09 -14.81 18.73
N LEU A 86 3.25 -15.39 18.43
CA LEU A 86 3.52 -16.05 17.13
C LEU A 86 2.68 -17.30 16.89
N ASP A 87 2.30 -17.99 17.96
CA ASP A 87 1.40 -19.15 17.96
C ASP A 87 -0.05 -18.78 17.60
N GLN A 88 -0.43 -17.51 17.75
CA GLN A 88 -1.76 -16.98 17.40
C GLN A 88 -1.83 -16.36 16.01
N VAL A 89 -0.72 -16.30 15.27
CA VAL A 89 -0.69 -15.71 13.93
C VAL A 89 -1.52 -16.57 12.96
N PRO A 90 -2.53 -16.00 12.26
CA PRO A 90 -3.35 -16.74 11.32
C PRO A 90 -2.53 -17.35 10.19
N ARG A 91 -2.61 -18.67 10.03
CA ARG A 91 -1.89 -19.42 8.97
C ARG A 91 -2.34 -19.06 7.55
N ARG A 92 -3.53 -18.46 7.41
CA ARG A 92 -4.02 -17.92 6.13
C ARG A 92 -3.26 -16.66 5.69
N THR A 93 -2.64 -15.95 6.64
CA THR A 93 -1.94 -14.69 6.37
C THR A 93 -0.43 -14.89 6.39
N VAL A 94 0.11 -15.71 7.30
CA VAL A 94 1.55 -15.99 7.34
C VAL A 94 1.82 -17.48 7.31
N SER A 95 2.74 -17.87 6.43
CA SER A 95 3.14 -19.26 6.26
C SER A 95 3.84 -19.81 7.52
N PRO A 96 3.87 -21.14 7.71
CA PRO A 96 4.63 -21.75 8.78
C PRO A 96 6.11 -21.35 8.81
N GLN A 97 6.74 -21.27 7.63
CA GLN A 97 8.12 -20.82 7.50
C GLN A 97 8.28 -19.38 8.00
N GLY A 98 7.41 -18.47 7.58
CA GLY A 98 7.45 -17.07 8.02
C GLY A 98 7.32 -16.89 9.54
N ILE A 99 6.49 -17.72 10.18
CA ILE A 99 6.34 -17.73 11.64
C ILE A 99 7.61 -18.26 12.33
N GLN A 100 8.24 -19.31 11.77
CA GLN A 100 9.52 -19.84 12.28
C GLN A 100 10.64 -18.80 12.15
N ASP A 101 10.73 -18.12 11.00
CA ASP A 101 11.73 -17.10 10.74
C ASP A 101 11.64 -15.97 11.76
N ALA A 102 10.42 -15.52 12.08
CA ALA A 102 10.18 -14.44 13.05
C ALA A 102 10.49 -14.84 14.50
N GLY A 103 10.48 -16.14 14.82
CA GLY A 103 10.87 -16.67 16.12
C GLY A 103 12.38 -16.91 16.27
N THR A 104 13.13 -16.85 15.16
CA THR A 104 14.56 -17.16 15.13
C THR A 104 15.37 -15.86 15.09
N PRO A 105 16.36 -15.66 15.98
CA PRO A 105 17.26 -14.52 15.88
C PRO A 105 18.13 -14.62 14.62
N HIS A 106 18.24 -13.53 13.87
CA HIS A 106 19.11 -13.45 12.69
C HIS A 106 20.18 -12.38 12.92
N PRO A 107 21.46 -12.66 12.61
CA PRO A 107 22.51 -11.64 12.71
C PRO A 107 22.32 -10.50 11.70
N LYS A 108 21.56 -10.78 10.64
CA LYS A 108 21.27 -9.88 9.54
C LYS A 108 19.88 -10.17 9.02
N VAL A 109 19.06 -9.13 8.94
CA VAL A 109 17.70 -9.24 8.39
C VAL A 109 17.76 -8.77 6.94
N LEU A 110 17.33 -9.64 6.03
CA LEU A 110 17.20 -9.37 4.59
C LEU A 110 15.72 -9.48 4.21
N GLY A 111 15.33 -8.93 3.06
CA GLY A 111 13.92 -8.90 2.60
C GLY A 111 13.24 -10.28 2.51
N TYR A 112 14.02 -11.36 2.42
CA TYR A 112 13.52 -12.73 2.43
C TYR A 112 13.28 -13.34 3.82
N ILE A 113 13.55 -12.60 4.90
CA ILE A 113 13.36 -13.04 6.29
C ILE A 113 12.20 -12.27 6.91
N LEU A 114 11.15 -12.98 7.32
CA LEU A 114 10.06 -12.38 8.07
C LEU A 114 10.47 -12.16 9.52
N THR A 115 10.51 -10.89 9.93
CA THR A 115 10.63 -10.50 11.34
C THR A 115 9.25 -10.39 11.99
N ARG A 116 9.19 -10.31 13.32
CA ARG A 116 7.92 -10.03 14.03
C ARG A 116 7.26 -8.73 13.55
N GLY A 117 8.06 -7.68 13.30
CA GLY A 117 7.59 -6.43 12.74
C GLY A 117 7.02 -6.58 11.32
N ALA A 118 7.71 -7.35 10.47
CA ALA A 118 7.22 -7.65 9.11
C ALA A 118 5.93 -8.48 9.13
N ILE A 119 5.75 -9.40 10.08
CA ILE A 119 4.47 -10.08 10.30
C ILE A 119 3.38 -9.09 10.71
N GLY A 120 3.68 -8.16 11.63
CA GLY A 120 2.74 -7.11 12.03
C GLY A 120 2.27 -6.27 10.84
N LEU A 121 3.19 -5.90 9.94
CA LEU A 121 2.84 -5.22 8.70
C LEU A 121 1.99 -6.10 7.78
N ALA A 122 2.37 -7.36 7.54
CA ALA A 122 1.62 -8.29 6.70
C ALA A 122 0.17 -8.49 7.18
N LEU A 123 -0.04 -8.62 8.49
CA LEU A 123 -1.37 -8.71 9.10
C LEU A 123 -2.18 -7.42 8.88
N SER A 124 -1.54 -6.28 9.07
CA SER A 124 -2.18 -4.96 8.90
C SER A 124 -2.58 -4.70 7.43
N MET A 125 -1.73 -5.09 6.48
CA MET A 125 -2.03 -4.99 5.05
C MET A 125 -3.11 -5.98 4.62
N HIS A 126 -3.10 -7.20 5.17
CA HIS A 126 -4.17 -8.17 4.92
C HIS A 126 -5.53 -7.63 5.36
N GLU A 127 -5.62 -7.05 6.57
CA GLU A 127 -6.84 -6.40 7.06
C GLU A 127 -7.28 -5.25 6.15
N ALA A 128 -6.35 -4.39 5.74
CA ALA A 128 -6.64 -3.30 4.79
C ALA A 128 -7.19 -3.82 3.46
N PHE A 129 -6.60 -4.89 2.92
CA PHE A 129 -7.07 -5.48 1.66
C PHE A 129 -8.44 -6.15 1.83
N GLU A 130 -8.68 -6.85 2.94
CA GLU A 130 -10.01 -7.40 3.25
C GLU A 130 -11.06 -6.29 3.33
N GLN A 131 -10.74 -5.16 3.96
CA GLN A 131 -11.65 -4.00 4.03
C GLN A 131 -11.96 -3.42 2.64
N ILE A 132 -10.94 -3.25 1.78
CA ILE A 132 -11.11 -2.73 0.42
C ILE A 132 -11.88 -3.72 -0.46
N ALA A 133 -11.60 -5.01 -0.31
CA ALA A 133 -12.20 -6.09 -1.10
C ALA A 133 -13.72 -6.23 -0.91
N LEU A 134 -14.26 -5.75 0.21
CA LEU A 134 -15.68 -5.75 0.53
C LEU A 134 -16.48 -4.68 -0.21
N ASP A 135 -15.82 -3.69 -0.83
CA ASP A 135 -16.50 -2.71 -1.65
C ASP A 135 -17.02 -3.37 -2.94
N LYS A 136 -18.26 -3.05 -3.28
CA LYS A 136 -18.98 -3.58 -4.44
C LYS A 136 -18.77 -2.72 -5.69
N GLU A 137 -18.33 -1.48 -5.51
CA GLU A 137 -18.05 -0.55 -6.61
C GLU A 137 -16.59 -0.69 -7.04
N ASP A 138 -16.34 -1.55 -8.04
CA ASP A 138 -14.97 -1.89 -8.46
C ASP A 138 -14.18 -0.70 -9.05
N ASP A 139 -14.85 0.39 -9.41
CA ASP A 139 -14.21 1.62 -9.91
C ASP A 139 -13.67 2.53 -8.80
N HIS A 140 -14.01 2.27 -7.52
CA HIS A 140 -13.47 3.04 -6.40
C HIS A 140 -11.95 2.83 -6.27
N VAL A 141 -11.21 3.93 -6.11
CA VAL A 141 -9.76 3.89 -5.88
C VAL A 141 -9.43 4.22 -4.43
N TYR A 142 -8.77 3.28 -3.75
CA TYR A 142 -8.27 3.44 -2.40
C TYR A 142 -6.78 3.75 -2.44
N LEU A 143 -6.35 4.75 -1.68
CA LEU A 143 -4.92 5.02 -1.46
C LEU A 143 -4.54 4.46 -0.08
N LEU A 144 -3.84 3.33 -0.05
CA LEU A 144 -3.29 2.72 1.16
C LEU A 144 -1.85 3.21 1.36
N CYS A 145 -1.53 3.76 2.53
CA CYS A 145 -0.20 4.27 2.86
C CYS A 145 0.34 3.69 4.18
N GLU A 146 1.67 3.63 4.31
CA GLU A 146 2.32 3.62 5.63
C GLU A 146 2.30 5.02 6.25
N ASP A 147 2.44 5.12 7.58
CA ASP A 147 2.38 6.39 8.31
C ASP A 147 3.65 7.27 8.20
N ASP A 148 4.71 6.78 7.57
CA ASP A 148 5.89 7.56 7.14
C ASP A 148 5.90 7.86 5.65
N ALA A 149 4.83 7.52 4.91
CA ALA A 149 4.67 8.00 3.55
C ALA A 149 4.53 9.53 3.55
N MET A 150 5.17 10.17 2.59
CA MET A 150 5.08 11.61 2.39
C MET A 150 4.40 11.94 1.07
N PHE A 151 3.50 12.92 1.11
CA PHE A 151 2.84 13.43 -0.09
C PHE A 151 3.72 14.50 -0.73
N ALA A 152 4.05 14.34 -2.01
CA ALA A 152 4.76 15.36 -2.75
C ALA A 152 4.00 16.70 -2.75
N PRO A 153 4.68 17.86 -2.79
CA PRO A 153 3.98 19.15 -2.93
C PRO A 153 3.05 19.21 -4.14
N SER A 154 3.44 18.57 -5.24
CA SER A 154 2.66 18.43 -6.48
C SER A 154 1.74 17.19 -6.51
N PHE A 155 1.43 16.57 -5.35
CA PHE A 155 0.68 15.32 -5.28
C PHE A 155 -0.56 15.30 -6.18
N THR A 156 -1.40 16.33 -6.11
CA THR A 156 -2.68 16.37 -6.85
C THR A 156 -2.49 16.28 -8.36
N GLU A 157 -1.54 17.05 -8.90
CA GLU A 157 -1.22 17.07 -10.33
C GLU A 157 -0.62 15.73 -10.76
N GLU A 158 0.38 15.25 -10.00
CA GLU A 158 1.09 14.01 -10.28
C GLU A 158 0.17 12.78 -10.20
N TRP A 159 -0.70 12.75 -9.20
CA TRP A 159 -1.69 11.70 -9.02
C TRP A 159 -2.71 11.68 -10.15
N THR A 160 -3.24 12.84 -10.53
CA THR A 160 -4.22 12.96 -11.63
C THR A 160 -3.59 12.51 -12.95
N ARG A 161 -2.37 12.96 -13.23
CA ARG A 161 -1.59 12.54 -14.40
C ARG A 161 -1.34 11.04 -14.40
N LEU A 162 -0.93 10.49 -13.25
CA LEU A 162 -0.66 9.07 -13.09
C LEU A 162 -1.92 8.22 -13.34
N LEU A 163 -3.03 8.52 -12.65
CA LEU A 163 -4.29 7.81 -12.83
C LEU A 163 -4.82 7.89 -14.27
N HIS A 164 -4.71 9.06 -14.90
CA HIS A 164 -5.14 9.23 -16.28
C HIS A 164 -4.30 8.36 -17.23
N ALA A 165 -2.97 8.42 -17.10
CA ALA A 165 -2.06 7.60 -17.91
C ALA A 165 -2.29 6.09 -17.70
N THR A 166 -2.48 5.65 -16.46
CA THR A 166 -2.82 4.24 -16.17
C THR A 166 -4.14 3.86 -16.82
N SER A 167 -5.18 4.68 -16.68
CA SER A 167 -6.51 4.36 -17.20
C SER A 167 -6.57 4.37 -18.73
N LEU A 168 -5.77 5.22 -19.38
CA LEU A 168 -5.59 5.18 -20.84
C LEU A 168 -4.86 3.91 -21.29
N HIS A 169 -3.87 3.47 -20.52
CA HIS A 169 -3.09 2.28 -20.85
C HIS A 169 -3.88 0.98 -20.58
N ASP A 170 -4.51 0.85 -19.41
CA ASP A 170 -5.37 -0.26 -19.04
C ASP A 170 -6.54 0.26 -18.18
N PRO A 171 -7.75 0.42 -18.74
CA PRO A 171 -8.89 0.93 -17.98
C PRO A 171 -9.34 -0.02 -16.86
N GLN A 172 -8.90 -1.28 -16.90
CA GLN A 172 -9.20 -2.31 -15.90
C GLN A 172 -7.99 -2.58 -14.98
N TRP A 173 -7.04 -1.64 -14.88
CA TRP A 173 -5.95 -1.74 -13.89
C TRP A 173 -6.50 -2.03 -12.49
N GLU A 174 -5.74 -2.78 -11.69
CA GLU A 174 -6.18 -3.27 -10.38
C GLU A 174 -5.34 -2.70 -9.25
N VAL A 175 -4.03 -2.54 -9.49
CA VAL A 175 -3.06 -2.08 -8.51
C VAL A 175 -2.13 -1.06 -9.15
N LEU A 176 -1.90 0.04 -8.44
CA LEU A 176 -0.91 1.05 -8.73
C LEU A 176 0.04 1.16 -7.54
N HIS A 177 1.28 0.71 -7.68
CA HIS A 177 2.28 0.84 -6.63
C HIS A 177 2.85 2.26 -6.68
N VAL A 178 2.52 3.10 -5.70
CA VAL A 178 2.75 4.56 -5.78
C VAL A 178 3.79 5.10 -4.80
N GLY A 179 4.27 4.28 -3.85
CA GLY A 179 5.38 4.62 -2.98
C GLY A 179 6.34 3.46 -2.80
N PHE A 180 7.57 3.59 -3.28
CA PHE A 180 8.65 2.59 -3.19
C PHE A 180 10.04 3.27 -3.23
N HIS A 181 11.10 2.50 -3.01
CA HIS A 181 12.48 2.95 -3.16
C HIS A 181 12.89 2.99 -4.64
N ALA A 182 12.83 4.17 -5.26
CA ALA A 182 13.14 4.34 -6.68
C ALA A 182 14.54 3.86 -7.09
N ALA A 183 15.56 4.05 -6.23
CA ALA A 183 16.95 3.69 -6.54
C ALA A 183 17.21 2.19 -6.69
N CYS A 184 16.34 1.34 -6.12
CA CYS A 184 16.46 -0.11 -6.18
C CYS A 184 15.32 -0.74 -6.97
N THR A 185 14.30 0.04 -7.35
CA THR A 185 13.10 -0.48 -8.01
C THR A 185 13.24 -0.43 -9.53
N THR A 186 13.03 -1.56 -10.18
CA THR A 186 13.00 -1.69 -11.63
C THR A 186 11.56 -1.68 -12.13
N ILE A 187 11.22 -0.67 -12.95
CA ILE A 187 9.94 -0.55 -13.64
C ILE A 187 10.14 -0.75 -15.13
N ARG A 188 9.43 -1.71 -15.73
CA ARG A 188 9.50 -2.01 -17.17
C ARG A 188 8.48 -1.18 -17.94
N SER A 189 8.87 -0.71 -19.13
CA SER A 189 7.92 -0.06 -20.05
C SER A 189 6.75 -1.00 -20.39
N CYS A 190 5.54 -0.45 -20.50
CA CYS A 190 4.36 -1.20 -20.88
C CYS A 190 4.25 -1.47 -22.40
N GLY A 191 5.18 -0.94 -23.22
CA GLY A 191 5.16 -1.05 -24.68
C GLY A 191 4.08 -0.16 -25.34
N GLY A 192 4.16 0.00 -26.67
CA GLY A 192 3.09 0.59 -27.50
C GLY A 192 3.12 2.11 -27.71
N ALA A 193 3.82 2.88 -26.87
CA ALA A 193 4.07 4.31 -27.06
C ALA A 193 5.58 4.61 -26.99
N PRO A 194 6.07 5.71 -27.58
CA PRO A 194 7.42 6.19 -27.33
C PRO A 194 7.64 6.26 -25.82
N GLU A 195 8.75 5.69 -25.34
CA GLU A 195 9.01 5.56 -23.90
C GLU A 195 8.95 6.89 -23.13
N ALA A 196 9.20 8.01 -23.83
CA ALA A 196 9.18 9.36 -23.29
C ALA A 196 7.77 9.86 -22.91
N GLU A 197 6.69 9.21 -23.33
CA GLU A 197 5.32 9.73 -23.18
C GLU A 197 4.46 8.96 -22.17
N CYS A 198 4.86 7.75 -21.76
CA CYS A 198 4.08 6.93 -20.83
C CYS A 198 4.69 6.97 -19.42
N PRO A 199 4.12 7.72 -18.46
CA PRO A 199 4.67 7.82 -17.10
C PRO A 199 4.46 6.55 -16.27
N VAL A 200 3.83 5.51 -16.82
CA VAL A 200 3.53 4.26 -16.13
C VAL A 200 4.28 3.09 -16.76
N GLY A 201 4.64 2.13 -15.91
CA GLY A 201 5.27 0.89 -16.29
C GLY A 201 4.77 -0.28 -15.43
N ARG A 202 5.22 -1.49 -15.77
CA ARG A 202 5.00 -2.68 -14.95
C ARG A 202 6.12 -2.82 -13.92
N PRO A 203 5.81 -2.92 -12.63
CA PRO A 203 6.84 -3.22 -11.64
C PRO A 203 7.46 -4.59 -11.91
N ALA A 204 8.79 -4.66 -11.85
CA ALA A 204 9.53 -5.91 -11.93
C ALA A 204 10.21 -6.20 -10.60
N GLU A 205 11.26 -5.47 -10.25
CA GLU A 205 11.90 -5.59 -8.95
C GLU A 205 11.44 -4.42 -8.10
N LEU A 206 10.79 -4.68 -6.97
CA LEU A 206 10.35 -3.64 -6.05
C LEU A 206 11.05 -3.74 -4.71
N PHE A 207 11.30 -2.58 -4.14
CA PHE A 207 11.86 -2.43 -2.80
C PHE A 207 11.04 -1.38 -2.04
N GLY A 208 10.53 -1.75 -0.86
CA GLY A 208 9.62 -0.92 -0.07
C GLY A 208 8.17 -0.94 -0.59
N CYS A 209 7.24 -0.57 0.29
CA CYS A 209 5.80 -0.50 -0.02
C CYS A 209 5.11 0.61 0.79
N TYR A 210 5.54 1.85 0.57
CA TYR A 210 5.02 3.02 1.31
C TYR A 210 3.60 3.38 0.93
N GLY A 211 3.18 3.03 -0.28
CA GLY A 211 1.80 3.20 -0.66
C GLY A 211 1.39 2.46 -1.92
N LEU A 212 0.12 2.03 -1.90
CA LEU A 212 -0.57 1.36 -2.97
C LEU A 212 -1.87 2.11 -3.27
N ALA A 213 -2.18 2.21 -4.54
CA ALA A 213 -3.47 2.61 -5.04
C ALA A 213 -4.20 1.35 -5.55
N LEU A 214 -5.37 1.08 -5.00
CA LEU A 214 -6.04 -0.21 -5.14
C LEU A 214 -7.49 -0.01 -5.56
N ARG A 215 -7.93 -0.81 -6.52
CA ARG A 215 -9.35 -1.08 -6.73
C ARG A 215 -9.78 -2.31 -5.93
N PRO A 216 -11.08 -2.47 -5.60
CA PRO A 216 -11.58 -3.65 -4.90
C PRO A 216 -11.20 -4.98 -5.55
N ALA A 217 -11.20 -5.04 -6.89
CA ALA A 217 -10.71 -6.20 -7.64
C ALA A 217 -9.24 -6.54 -7.34
N GLY A 218 -8.37 -5.53 -7.32
CA GLY A 218 -6.96 -5.68 -6.97
C GLY A 218 -6.75 -6.13 -5.53
N ALA A 219 -7.52 -5.60 -4.58
CA ALA A 219 -7.46 -6.05 -3.20
C ALA A 219 -7.86 -7.52 -3.05
N ARG A 220 -8.93 -7.97 -3.73
CA ARG A 220 -9.33 -9.39 -3.77
C ARG A 220 -8.24 -10.28 -4.37
N ALA A 221 -7.61 -9.85 -5.46
CA ALA A 221 -6.52 -10.57 -6.09
C ALA A 221 -5.28 -10.65 -5.17
N LEU A 222 -4.91 -9.56 -4.49
CA LEU A 222 -3.83 -9.56 -3.51
C LEU A 222 -4.13 -10.48 -2.32
N CYS A 223 -5.34 -10.45 -1.74
CA CYS A 223 -5.74 -11.40 -0.69
C CYS A 223 -5.56 -12.86 -1.14
N ARG A 224 -5.90 -13.18 -2.39
CA ARG A 224 -5.83 -14.54 -2.93
C ARG A 224 -4.40 -14.99 -3.28
N HIS A 225 -3.58 -14.08 -3.79
CA HIS A 225 -2.32 -14.44 -4.45
C HIS A 225 -1.07 -14.04 -3.67
N LEU A 226 -1.16 -13.04 -2.79
CA LEU A 226 -0.03 -12.60 -1.95
C LEU A 226 0.08 -13.42 -0.67
N PHE A 227 -1.05 -13.90 -0.14
CA PHE A 227 -1.13 -14.59 1.15
C PHE A 227 -1.38 -16.10 0.99
N PRO A 228 -0.86 -16.93 1.92
CA PRO A 228 -0.04 -16.55 3.08
C PRO A 228 1.39 -16.14 2.68
N VAL A 229 1.90 -15.07 3.30
CA VAL A 229 3.27 -14.60 3.01
C VAL A 229 4.32 -15.50 3.66
N SER A 230 5.44 -15.65 2.98
CA SER A 230 6.65 -16.32 3.45
C SER A 230 7.84 -15.39 3.58
N LEU A 231 7.82 -14.26 2.86
CA LEU A 231 8.82 -13.21 2.86
C LEU A 231 8.20 -11.88 3.29
N GLN A 232 9.01 -10.81 3.39
CA GLN A 232 8.49 -9.47 3.63
C GLN A 232 7.53 -9.05 2.49
N VAL A 233 6.54 -8.20 2.80
CA VAL A 233 5.42 -7.90 1.88
C VAL A 233 5.91 -7.31 0.55
N ASP A 234 6.88 -6.39 0.58
CA ASP A 234 7.46 -5.81 -0.63
C ASP A 234 8.18 -6.86 -1.49
N THR A 235 8.86 -7.81 -0.86
CA THR A 235 9.53 -8.93 -1.52
C THR A 235 8.50 -9.90 -2.13
N GLU A 236 7.40 -10.19 -1.45
CA GLU A 236 6.32 -11.01 -2.02
C GLU A 236 5.59 -10.29 -3.15
N LEU A 237 5.36 -8.97 -3.05
CA LEU A 237 4.82 -8.16 -4.14
C LEU A 237 5.76 -8.17 -5.35
N SER A 238 7.06 -7.99 -5.14
CA SER A 238 8.08 -8.09 -6.18
C SER A 238 8.03 -9.45 -6.89
N ARG A 239 8.00 -10.56 -6.14
CA ARG A 239 7.84 -11.92 -6.70
C ARG A 239 6.55 -12.07 -7.49
N LEU A 240 5.44 -11.59 -6.93
CA LEU A 240 4.11 -11.65 -7.54
C LEU A 240 4.11 -10.91 -8.88
N TYR A 241 4.63 -9.67 -8.94
CA TYR A 241 4.70 -8.91 -10.18
C TYR A 241 5.66 -9.52 -11.21
N GLN A 242 6.82 -10.04 -10.81
CA GLN A 242 7.73 -10.75 -11.73
C GLN A 242 7.10 -12.01 -12.30
N HIS A 243 6.35 -12.75 -11.49
CA HIS A 243 5.67 -13.96 -11.93
C HIS A 243 4.64 -13.67 -13.02
N PHE A 244 3.97 -12.51 -12.96
CA PHE A 244 3.09 -12.02 -14.02
C PHE A 244 3.86 -11.50 -15.23
N ALA A 245 5.02 -10.87 -15.04
CA ALA A 245 5.84 -10.36 -16.14
C ALA A 245 6.50 -11.50 -16.97
N LYS A 246 6.82 -12.63 -16.35
CA LYS A 246 7.51 -13.77 -17.01
C LYS A 246 6.63 -14.56 -17.99
N GLU A 247 5.33 -14.28 -18.10
CA GLU A 247 4.52 -14.77 -19.23
C GLU A 247 4.91 -14.15 -20.59
N VAL A 248 5.84 -13.18 -20.63
CA VAL A 248 6.33 -12.54 -21.86
C VAL A 248 7.75 -13.01 -22.26
N GLY A 249 8.30 -14.06 -21.64
CA GLY A 249 9.53 -14.70 -22.11
C GLY A 249 10.60 -14.89 -21.04
N SER A 250 10.99 -16.16 -20.90
CA SER A 250 12.20 -16.73 -20.29
C SER A 250 12.65 -16.26 -18.89
N VAL A 251 12.54 -17.20 -17.94
CA VAL A 251 13.63 -17.77 -17.10
C VAL A 251 12.98 -18.34 -15.84
N GLU A 252 13.11 -19.66 -15.67
CA GLU A 252 12.59 -20.46 -14.56
C GLU A 252 12.96 -19.87 -13.19
N VAL A 253 11.96 -19.35 -12.47
CA VAL A 253 12.06 -19.18 -11.02
C VAL A 253 11.76 -20.54 -10.40
N ARG A 254 12.81 -21.31 -10.12
CA ARG A 254 12.73 -22.52 -9.29
C ARG A 254 12.37 -22.13 -7.86
N ALA A 255 11.08 -22.03 -7.59
CA ALA A 255 10.40 -22.24 -6.30
C ALA A 255 9.06 -21.52 -6.36
N LEU A 256 8.08 -22.09 -7.05
CA LEU A 256 6.67 -21.95 -6.72
C LEU A 256 5.89 -23.04 -7.47
N SER A 257 5.22 -23.84 -6.65
CA SER A 257 3.98 -24.59 -6.86
C SER A 257 3.30 -24.36 -8.22
N ARG A 258 2.84 -25.45 -8.84
CA ARG A 258 1.92 -25.46 -9.99
C ARG A 258 0.93 -24.30 -9.88
N ARG A 259 0.89 -23.44 -10.91
CA ARG A 259 -0.14 -22.40 -11.02
C ARG A 259 -1.52 -23.06 -10.85
N PRO A 260 -2.38 -22.55 -9.96
CA PRO A 260 -3.78 -22.89 -9.99
C PRO A 260 -4.33 -22.64 -11.41
N ALA A 261 -5.16 -23.54 -11.92
CA ALA A 261 -5.69 -23.44 -13.30
C ALA A 261 -6.54 -22.17 -13.54
N ASP A 262 -6.93 -21.48 -12.46
CA ASP A 262 -7.76 -20.28 -12.41
C ASP A 262 -6.96 -18.98 -12.15
N PHE A 263 -5.62 -19.03 -12.25
CA PHE A 263 -4.77 -17.88 -11.96
C PHE A 263 -4.88 -16.79 -13.04
N THR A 264 -5.48 -15.66 -12.68
CA THR A 264 -5.60 -14.47 -13.55
C THR A 264 -4.46 -13.50 -13.28
N PRO A 265 -3.74 -13.01 -14.31
CA PRO A 265 -2.69 -12.02 -14.12
C PRO A 265 -3.18 -10.74 -13.43
N LEU A 266 -2.49 -10.33 -12.35
CA LEU A 266 -2.78 -9.06 -11.68
C LEU A 266 -2.36 -7.90 -12.59
N ARG A 267 -3.28 -6.97 -12.82
CA ARG A 267 -3.05 -5.77 -13.65
C ARG A 267 -2.42 -4.68 -12.80
N ALA A 268 -1.14 -4.88 -12.51
CA ALA A 268 -0.36 -4.00 -11.65
C ALA A 268 0.57 -3.07 -12.43
N TYR A 269 0.60 -1.82 -11.99
CA TYR A 269 1.38 -0.75 -12.59
C TYR A 269 2.10 0.05 -11.52
N ALA A 270 3.09 0.82 -11.94
CA ALA A 270 3.82 1.75 -11.09
C ALA A 270 4.27 2.93 -11.95
N PRO A 271 4.47 4.11 -11.36
CA PRO A 271 5.14 5.19 -12.07
C PRO A 271 6.55 4.80 -12.49
N ARG A 272 6.98 5.26 -13.66
CA ARG A 272 8.36 5.08 -14.12
C ARG A 272 9.32 5.89 -13.26
N CYS A 273 10.43 5.28 -12.89
CA CYS A 273 11.59 5.98 -12.37
C CYS A 273 12.36 6.61 -13.55
N PRO A 274 12.89 7.84 -13.41
CA PRO A 274 13.89 8.34 -14.34
C PRO A 274 15.14 7.44 -14.31
N GLN A 275 15.67 7.09 -15.47
CA GLN A 275 16.82 6.18 -15.60
C GLN A 275 18.16 6.89 -15.44
N ASN A 276 18.19 8.23 -15.57
CA ASN A 276 19.40 9.04 -15.44
C ASN A 276 19.07 10.45 -14.92
N GLU A 277 20.11 11.22 -14.55
CA GLU A 277 19.93 12.59 -14.02
C GLU A 277 19.27 13.53 -15.03
N GLU A 278 19.55 13.38 -16.32
CA GLU A 278 18.97 14.24 -17.35
C GLU A 278 17.46 14.00 -17.47
N GLU A 279 17.05 12.72 -17.44
CA GLU A 279 15.65 12.31 -17.37
C GLU A 279 15.02 12.73 -16.05
N ALA A 280 15.72 12.66 -14.92
CA ALA A 280 15.23 13.14 -13.63
C ALA A 280 15.08 14.69 -13.59
N ARG A 281 15.85 15.42 -14.39
CA ARG A 281 15.70 16.87 -14.56
C ARG A 281 14.56 17.23 -15.51
N ARG A 282 14.30 16.40 -16.53
CA ARG A 282 13.22 16.59 -17.52
C ARG A 282 11.86 16.15 -16.98
N VAL A 283 11.83 14.95 -16.42
CA VAL A 283 10.70 14.37 -15.70
C VAL A 283 10.92 14.77 -14.26
N SER A 284 10.28 15.86 -13.83
CA SER A 284 10.22 16.30 -12.43
C SER A 284 9.53 15.22 -11.57
N TRP A 285 10.15 14.05 -11.41
CA TRP A 285 9.56 12.91 -10.73
C TRP A 285 10.10 12.79 -9.32
N PRO A 286 9.28 13.10 -8.32
CA PRO A 286 9.34 12.41 -7.04
C PRO A 286 8.30 11.27 -6.95
N GLY A 287 7.29 11.29 -7.83
CA GLY A 287 6.07 10.50 -7.70
C GLY A 287 5.09 11.12 -6.71
N PRO A 288 3.83 10.64 -6.69
CA PRO A 288 2.84 11.20 -5.80
C PRO A 288 3.24 10.97 -4.33
N LEU A 289 3.79 9.80 -4.00
CA LEU A 289 4.31 9.50 -2.68
C LEU A 289 5.84 9.37 -2.69
N ILE A 290 6.46 10.02 -1.72
CA ILE A 290 7.90 9.91 -1.43
C ILE A 290 8.13 9.31 -0.05
N VAL A 291 9.33 8.80 0.17
CA VAL A 291 9.79 8.32 1.47
C VAL A 291 10.15 9.50 2.36
N ALA A 292 9.76 9.48 3.64
CA ALA A 292 10.29 10.44 4.58
C ALA A 292 11.81 10.32 4.72
N PRO A 293 12.58 11.43 4.62
CA PRO A 293 14.03 11.42 4.86
C PRO A 293 14.43 10.86 6.23
N GLY A 294 13.50 10.92 7.20
CA GLY A 294 13.67 10.45 8.56
C GLY A 294 13.32 8.97 8.81
N SER A 295 12.94 8.20 7.78
CA SER A 295 12.82 6.73 7.88
C SER A 295 14.23 6.10 7.90
N THR A 296 15.05 6.50 8.87
CA THR A 296 16.28 5.80 9.21
C THR A 296 15.90 4.55 9.99
N ALA A 297 16.51 3.42 9.62
CA ALA A 297 16.14 2.08 10.07
C ALA A 297 16.26 1.83 11.59
N GLU A 298 16.75 2.79 12.36
CA GLU A 298 16.89 2.69 13.81
C GLU A 298 15.59 3.04 14.57
N ASN A 299 14.59 3.61 13.90
CA ASN A 299 13.33 4.07 14.53
C ASN A 299 12.06 3.42 13.99
N THR A 300 12.19 2.45 13.08
CA THR A 300 11.06 1.72 12.51
C THR A 300 11.17 0.25 12.92
N ASP A 301 10.19 -0.25 13.70
CA ASP A 301 10.06 -1.68 14.01
C ASP A 301 9.85 -2.54 12.74
N ILE A 302 9.56 -1.87 11.62
CA ILE A 302 9.60 -2.36 10.25
C ILE A 302 10.94 -1.89 9.69
N GLN A 303 11.92 -2.76 9.48
CA GLN A 303 13.20 -2.32 8.91
C GLN A 303 12.98 -1.91 7.45
N VAL A 304 12.82 -0.61 7.23
CA VAL A 304 12.79 -0.01 5.90
C VAL A 304 14.22 -0.08 5.35
N LEU A 305 14.40 -0.73 4.20
CA LEU A 305 15.67 -0.87 3.50
C LEU A 305 16.16 0.49 2.98
N SER A 306 16.73 1.35 3.83
CA SER A 306 17.37 2.58 3.34
C SER A 306 18.58 2.25 2.45
N ILE A 307 18.92 3.12 1.49
CA ILE A 307 20.11 2.94 0.62
C ILE A 307 21.42 2.79 1.41
N HIS A 308 21.50 3.43 2.59
CA HIS A 308 22.63 3.31 3.51
C HIS A 308 22.69 1.92 4.18
N ASN A 309 21.53 1.30 4.39
CA ASN A 309 21.44 -0.07 4.85
C ASN A 309 21.55 -1.08 3.73
N HIS A 310 21.19 -0.77 2.49
CA HIS A 310 21.40 -1.68 1.36
C HIS A 310 22.88 -2.09 1.25
N ALA A 311 23.81 -1.14 1.39
CA ALA A 311 25.25 -1.46 1.38
C ALA A 311 25.68 -2.31 2.60
N LYS A 312 25.15 -2.05 3.80
CA LYS A 312 25.44 -2.86 5.00
C LYS A 312 24.75 -4.24 4.96
N GLN A 313 23.57 -4.32 4.33
CA GLN A 313 22.73 -5.50 4.23
C GLN A 313 23.09 -6.41 3.05
N TYR A 314 23.69 -5.90 1.98
CA TYR A 314 23.93 -6.69 0.77
C TYR A 314 25.39 -6.71 0.28
N LYS A 315 26.32 -5.99 0.93
CA LYS A 315 27.76 -6.25 0.69
C LYS A 315 28.22 -7.45 1.52
N MET A 316 28.70 -8.48 0.83
CA MET A 316 29.65 -9.47 1.35
C MET A 316 31.05 -8.85 1.42
#